data_AF-Q6WCQ2-F1
#
_entry.id   AF-Q6WCQ2-F1
#
_cell.length_a   1.000
_cell.length_b   1.000
_cell.length_c   1.000
_cell.angle_alpha   90.00
_cell.angle_beta   90.00
_cell.angle_gamma   90.00
#
_symmetry.space_group_name_H-M   'P 1'
#
loop_
_entity.id
_entity.type
_entity.pdbx_description
1 polymer ?
#
loop_
_entity_poly.entity_id
_entity_poly.type
_entity_poly.pdbx_seq_one_letter_code
_entity_poly.pdbx_strand_id
1 'polypeptide(L)'
;MADQADEYVSVHKRNISQIKNKKRRLEEYLKLKREKQKLKRLAQQKRRKEAKALGDDAPPKQVPRTIENTREPDDTMVDPEDEEVQLDEAMDEMAAYFRKEYTPKLLITTSDNPHRRTIKFCRELKQSIPDAEFRWRNRSRIKKTVEQAVERGYSDIAIINEDRRHPSKFVVQFLKRLLADSRA
;
A
#
# COMPACT_ATOMS: atom_id res chain seq x y z
N MET A 1 -36.73 -32.18 -3.01
CA MET A 1 -36.30 -33.57 -2.77
C MET A 1 -35.10 -33.51 -1.85
N ALA A 2 -35.32 -33.83 -0.57
CA ALA A 2 -34.38 -34.01 0.55
C ALA A 2 -33.20 -33.02 0.71
N ASP A 3 -33.36 -32.11 1.66
CA ASP A 3 -32.28 -31.45 2.41
C ASP A 3 -31.23 -32.47 2.86
N GLN A 4 -30.05 -32.43 2.24
CA GLN A 4 -28.86 -33.06 2.81
C GLN A 4 -28.35 -32.14 3.91
N ALA A 5 -28.86 -32.36 5.12
CA ALA A 5 -28.30 -31.81 6.34
C ALA A 5 -26.80 -32.13 6.37
N ASP A 6 -25.97 -31.09 6.25
CA ASP A 6 -24.54 -31.17 6.47
C ASP A 6 -24.30 -31.85 7.83
N GLU A 7 -23.83 -33.09 7.79
CA GLU A 7 -23.52 -33.91 8.95
C GLU A 7 -22.40 -33.21 9.74
N TYR A 8 -22.79 -32.37 10.69
CA TYR A 8 -21.87 -31.66 11.56
C TYR A 8 -21.28 -32.68 12.52
N VAL A 9 -20.20 -33.35 12.09
CA VAL A 9 -19.44 -34.27 12.93
C VAL A 9 -18.84 -33.46 14.07
N SER A 10 -19.57 -33.36 15.18
CA SER A 10 -19.08 -32.83 16.43
C SER A 10 -18.00 -33.77 16.93
N VAL A 11 -16.76 -33.46 16.57
CA VAL A 11 -15.60 -34.32 16.81
C VAL A 11 -15.37 -34.53 18.31
N HIS A 12 -15.97 -33.73 19.20
CA HIS A 12 -15.83 -33.86 20.66
C HIS A 12 -17.19 -33.78 21.37
N LYS A 13 -17.51 -34.79 22.21
CA LYS A 13 -18.74 -34.86 23.02
C LYS A 13 -18.92 -33.73 24.06
N ARG A 14 -17.87 -32.96 24.38
CA ARG A 14 -17.90 -31.84 25.33
C ARG A 14 -17.19 -30.63 24.73
N ASN A 15 -17.70 -29.43 24.99
CA ASN A 15 -17.06 -28.19 24.57
C ASN A 15 -15.69 -28.05 25.24
N ILE A 16 -14.62 -27.98 24.44
CA ILE A 16 -13.22 -27.90 24.92
C ILE A 16 -13.01 -26.68 25.83
N SER A 17 -13.75 -25.60 25.62
CA SER A 17 -13.73 -24.39 26.46
C SER A 17 -14.16 -24.63 27.91
N GLN A 18 -14.99 -25.65 28.17
CA GLN A 18 -15.49 -26.01 29.50
C GLN A 18 -14.44 -26.78 30.34
N ILE A 19 -13.33 -27.20 29.75
CA ILE A 19 -12.24 -27.88 30.47
C ILE A 19 -11.47 -26.84 31.31
N LYS A 20 -11.61 -26.91 32.64
CA LYS A 20 -10.93 -26.01 33.59
C LYS A 20 -9.40 -26.14 33.54
N ASN A 21 -8.87 -27.34 33.33
CA ASN A 21 -7.43 -27.59 33.32
C ASN A 21 -6.78 -27.13 31.99
N LYS A 22 -5.85 -26.17 32.06
CA LYS A 22 -5.16 -25.59 30.89
C LYS A 22 -4.42 -26.62 30.05
N LYS A 23 -3.69 -27.57 30.66
CA LYS A 23 -2.89 -28.58 29.95
C LYS A 23 -3.81 -29.54 29.17
N ARG A 24 -4.80 -30.11 29.85
CA ARG A 24 -5.80 -30.98 29.21
C ARG A 24 -6.59 -30.29 28.11
N ARG A 25 -6.98 -29.02 28.33
CA ARG A 25 -7.68 -28.21 27.32
C ARG A 25 -6.85 -28.00 26.05
N LEU A 26 -5.55 -27.73 26.21
CA LEU A 26 -4.63 -27.57 25.09
C LEU A 26 -4.44 -28.87 24.31
N GLU A 27 -4.28 -30.00 25.00
CA GLU A 27 -4.14 -31.33 24.38
C GLU A 27 -5.35 -31.69 23.51
N GLU A 28 -6.56 -31.53 24.06
CA GLU A 28 -7.80 -31.78 23.31
C GLU A 28 -7.97 -30.79 22.14
N TYR A 29 -7.63 -29.51 22.31
CA TYR A 29 -7.63 -28.54 21.22
C TYR A 29 -6.67 -28.93 20.08
N LEU A 30 -5.47 -29.40 20.39
CA LEU A 30 -4.51 -29.84 19.39
C LEU A 30 -4.98 -31.10 18.64
N LYS A 31 -5.60 -32.06 19.34
CA LYS A 31 -6.25 -33.23 18.71
C LYS A 31 -7.34 -32.79 17.74
N LEU A 32 -8.27 -31.95 18.20
CA LEU A 32 -9.34 -31.39 17.36
C LEU A 32 -8.79 -30.66 16.13
N LYS A 33 -7.73 -29.84 16.31
CA LYS A 33 -7.10 -29.12 15.20
C LYS A 33 -6.53 -30.08 14.15
N ARG A 34 -5.88 -31.17 14.57
CA ARG A 34 -5.34 -32.20 13.66
C ARG A 34 -6.47 -32.92 12.92
N GLU A 35 -7.54 -33.29 13.61
CA GLU A 35 -8.70 -33.95 13.00
C GLU A 35 -9.41 -33.06 12.00
N LYS A 36 -9.66 -31.78 12.34
CA LYS A 36 -10.19 -30.79 11.41
C LYS A 36 -9.31 -30.61 10.17
N GLN A 37 -7.99 -30.61 10.33
CA GLN A 37 -7.06 -30.54 9.19
C GLN A 37 -7.13 -31.79 8.31
N LYS A 38 -7.21 -32.99 8.90
CA LYS A 38 -7.38 -34.25 8.15
C LYS A 38 -8.70 -34.25 7.37
N LEU A 39 -9.81 -33.89 8.01
CA LEU A 39 -11.12 -33.78 7.36
C LEU A 39 -11.11 -32.76 6.23
N LYS A 40 -10.52 -31.58 6.42
CA LYS A 40 -10.37 -30.55 5.38
C LYS A 40 -9.57 -31.07 4.17
N ARG A 41 -8.48 -31.81 4.41
CA ARG A 41 -7.67 -32.42 3.34
C ARG A 41 -8.45 -33.47 2.56
N LEU A 42 -9.16 -34.35 3.26
CA LEU A 42 -10.00 -35.38 2.63
C LEU A 42 -11.13 -34.75 1.80
N ALA A 43 -11.82 -33.75 2.33
CA ALA A 43 -12.85 -33.00 1.62
C ALA A 43 -12.29 -32.30 0.37
N GLN A 44 -11.09 -31.72 0.46
CA GLN A 44 -10.42 -31.10 -0.70
C GLN A 44 -10.02 -32.14 -1.75
N GLN A 45 -9.54 -33.32 -1.35
CA GLN A 45 -9.20 -34.41 -2.27
C GLN A 45 -10.45 -34.95 -2.98
N LYS A 46 -11.58 -35.12 -2.27
CA LYS A 46 -12.87 -35.52 -2.87
C LYS A 46 -13.32 -34.52 -3.94
N ARG A 47 -13.38 -33.23 -3.58
CA ARG A 47 -13.71 -32.14 -4.53
C ARG A 47 -12.80 -32.11 -5.76
N ARG A 48 -11.48 -32.33 -5.59
CA ARG A 48 -10.53 -32.39 -6.71
C ARG A 48 -10.77 -33.60 -7.62
N LYS A 49 -11.13 -34.76 -7.05
CA LYS A 49 -11.45 -35.97 -7.83
C LYS A 49 -12.76 -35.79 -8.62
N GLU A 50 -13.79 -35.25 -7.98
CA GLU A 50 -15.08 -34.91 -8.60
C GLU A 50 -14.90 -33.90 -9.73
N ALA A 51 -14.16 -32.82 -9.50
CA ALA A 51 -13.86 -31.82 -10.55
C ALA A 51 -13.08 -32.42 -11.73
N LYS A 52 -12.13 -33.33 -11.47
CA LYS A 52 -11.39 -34.02 -12.55
C LYS A 52 -12.29 -34.97 -13.35
N ALA A 53 -13.26 -35.63 -12.70
CA ALA A 53 -14.18 -36.54 -13.36
C ALA A 53 -15.22 -35.81 -14.23
N LEU A 54 -15.64 -34.62 -13.77
CA LEU A 54 -16.70 -33.84 -14.40
C LEU A 54 -16.16 -32.87 -15.48
N GLY A 55 -14.85 -32.58 -15.50
CA GLY A 55 -14.20 -31.82 -16.57
C GLY A 55 -14.77 -30.41 -16.70
N ASP A 56 -15.38 -30.11 -17.85
CA ASP A 56 -15.95 -28.80 -18.17
C ASP A 56 -17.26 -28.50 -17.42
N ASP A 57 -17.98 -29.53 -16.97
CA ASP A 57 -19.19 -29.40 -16.14
C ASP A 57 -18.87 -29.24 -14.64
N ALA A 58 -17.58 -29.13 -14.28
CA ALA A 58 -17.16 -29.02 -12.89
C ALA A 58 -17.63 -27.70 -12.25
N PRO A 59 -18.12 -27.72 -11.00
CA PRO A 59 -18.51 -26.51 -10.31
C PRO A 59 -17.31 -25.56 -10.18
N PRO A 60 -17.51 -24.26 -10.48
CA PRO A 60 -16.42 -23.29 -10.49
C PRO A 60 -15.77 -23.19 -9.11
N LYS A 61 -14.44 -23.03 -9.12
CA LYS A 61 -13.68 -22.88 -7.89
C LYS A 61 -14.15 -21.63 -7.15
N GLN A 62 -14.60 -21.80 -5.89
CA GLN A 62 -14.97 -20.67 -5.04
C GLN A 62 -13.79 -19.70 -4.92
N VAL A 63 -13.99 -18.48 -5.42
CA VAL A 63 -13.04 -17.39 -5.28
C VAL A 63 -13.02 -16.96 -3.81
N PRO A 64 -11.86 -16.86 -3.16
CA PRO A 64 -11.79 -16.41 -1.78
C PRO A 64 -12.29 -14.97 -1.66
N ARG A 65 -13.01 -14.67 -0.59
CA ARG A 65 -13.34 -13.29 -0.21
C ARG A 65 -12.07 -12.61 0.31
N THR A 66 -11.46 -11.77 -0.50
CA THR A 66 -10.31 -10.92 -0.14
C THR A 66 -10.79 -9.50 0.14
N ILE A 67 -9.98 -8.70 0.84
CA ILE A 67 -10.33 -7.30 1.15
C ILE A 67 -10.58 -6.52 -0.16
N GLU A 68 -9.75 -6.72 -1.19
CA GLU A 68 -9.93 -6.10 -2.51
C GLU A 68 -11.25 -6.49 -3.19
N ASN A 69 -11.60 -7.79 -3.20
CA ASN A 69 -12.85 -8.27 -3.83
C ASN A 69 -14.11 -7.85 -3.08
N THR A 70 -13.96 -7.47 -1.81
CA THR A 70 -15.08 -7.03 -0.96
C THR A 70 -15.02 -5.53 -0.67
N ARG A 71 -14.20 -4.78 -1.41
CA ARG A 71 -14.11 -3.34 -1.29
C ARG A 71 -15.45 -2.74 -1.70
N GLU A 72 -15.98 -1.86 -0.86
CA GLU A 72 -17.19 -1.10 -1.19
C GLU A 72 -16.87 -0.20 -2.40
N PRO A 73 -17.74 -0.17 -3.42
CA PRO A 73 -17.54 0.73 -4.55
C PRO A 73 -17.52 2.17 -4.02
N ASP A 74 -16.53 2.93 -4.49
CA ASP A 74 -16.28 4.31 -4.10
C ASP A 74 -16.66 5.19 -5.28
N ASP A 75 -17.54 6.16 -5.08
CA ASP A 75 -18.01 7.07 -6.13
C ASP A 75 -16.87 7.96 -6.67
N THR A 76 -15.75 8.08 -5.93
CA THR A 76 -14.55 8.81 -6.39
C THR A 76 -13.60 7.95 -7.21
N MET A 77 -13.93 6.67 -7.47
CA MET A 77 -13.12 5.79 -8.29
C MET A 77 -13.33 6.13 -9.76
N VAL A 78 -12.27 6.63 -10.38
CA VAL A 78 -12.29 7.20 -11.72
C VAL A 78 -12.03 6.12 -12.77
N ASP A 79 -12.84 6.10 -13.84
CA ASP A 79 -12.56 5.31 -15.03
C ASP A 79 -11.53 6.06 -15.89
N PRO A 80 -10.35 5.48 -16.21
CA PRO A 80 -9.34 6.15 -17.03
C PRO A 80 -9.81 6.49 -18.45
N GLU A 81 -10.89 5.88 -18.94
CA GLU A 81 -11.44 6.16 -20.28
C GLU A 81 -12.45 7.31 -20.29
N ASP A 82 -12.77 7.90 -19.14
CA ASP A 82 -13.72 9.01 -19.04
C ASP A 82 -13.14 10.32 -19.63
N GLU A 83 -13.88 10.95 -20.54
CA GLU A 83 -13.48 12.18 -21.22
C GLU A 83 -13.41 13.38 -20.27
N GLU A 84 -14.28 13.44 -19.25
CA GLU A 84 -14.30 14.54 -18.26
C GLU A 84 -12.98 14.60 -17.48
N VAL A 85 -12.47 13.43 -17.09
CA VAL A 85 -11.23 13.26 -16.32
C VAL A 85 -10.02 13.70 -17.13
N GLN A 86 -9.98 13.34 -18.43
CA GLN A 86 -8.88 13.73 -19.29
C GLN A 86 -8.81 15.25 -19.50
N LEU A 87 -9.97 15.90 -19.59
CA LEU A 87 -10.06 17.36 -19.69
C LEU A 87 -9.58 18.01 -18.38
N ASP A 88 -10.00 17.48 -17.23
CA ASP A 88 -9.57 17.96 -15.92
C ASP A 88 -8.05 17.81 -15.73
N GLU A 89 -7.48 16.66 -16.06
CA GLU A 89 -6.03 16.42 -16.03
C GLU A 89 -5.26 17.35 -16.96
N ALA A 90 -5.84 17.69 -18.13
CA ALA A 90 -5.21 18.59 -19.10
C ALA A 90 -5.20 20.06 -18.65
N MET A 91 -6.18 20.45 -17.82
CA MET A 91 -6.34 21.80 -17.29
C MET A 91 -5.69 22.01 -15.91
N ASP A 92 -5.27 20.93 -15.24
CA ASP A 92 -4.65 20.98 -13.92
C ASP A 92 -3.26 21.66 -13.91
N GLU A 93 -2.84 22.10 -12.73
CA GLU A 93 -1.54 22.69 -12.42
C GLU A 93 -0.37 21.74 -12.72
N MET A 94 -0.63 20.42 -12.67
CA MET A 94 0.34 19.38 -13.03
C MET A 94 0.28 18.95 -14.49
N ALA A 95 -0.58 19.54 -15.33
CA ALA A 95 -0.75 19.10 -16.71
C ALA A 95 0.55 19.19 -17.52
N ALA A 96 1.35 20.24 -17.32
CA ALA A 96 2.67 20.39 -17.96
C ALA A 96 3.66 19.28 -17.55
N TYR A 97 3.56 18.77 -16.32
CA TYR A 97 4.34 17.63 -15.84
C TYR A 97 3.91 16.33 -16.54
N PHE A 98 2.60 16.05 -16.60
CA PHE A 98 2.07 14.85 -17.25
C PHE A 98 2.30 14.83 -18.77
N ARG A 99 2.25 16.00 -19.43
CA ARG A 99 2.64 16.18 -20.83
C ARG A 99 4.15 16.13 -21.08
N LYS A 100 4.97 16.05 -20.02
CA LYS A 100 6.44 16.00 -20.07
C LYS A 100 7.06 17.20 -20.80
N GLU A 101 6.46 18.39 -20.67
CA GLU A 101 6.95 19.62 -21.29
C GLU A 101 8.28 20.09 -20.70
N TYR A 102 8.57 19.72 -19.45
CA TYR A 102 9.83 20.01 -18.78
C TYR A 102 10.33 18.78 -18.02
N THR A 103 11.64 18.69 -17.82
CA THR A 103 12.24 17.67 -16.96
C THR A 103 12.19 18.15 -15.51
N PRO A 104 11.47 17.45 -14.61
CA PRO A 104 11.37 17.85 -13.21
C PRO A 104 12.73 17.70 -12.52
N LYS A 105 13.10 18.72 -11.76
CA LYS A 105 14.35 18.77 -11.00
C LYS A 105 14.03 18.86 -9.51
N LEU A 106 14.35 17.79 -8.77
CA LEU A 106 13.97 17.65 -7.37
C LEU A 106 15.12 18.05 -6.44
N LEU A 107 14.86 19.00 -5.53
CA LEU A 107 15.74 19.28 -4.40
C LEU A 107 15.36 18.40 -3.21
N ILE A 108 16.26 17.50 -2.80
CA ILE A 108 16.11 16.73 -1.56
C ILE A 108 16.88 17.43 -0.45
N THR A 109 16.18 17.78 0.62
CA THR A 109 16.77 18.34 1.85
C THR A 109 16.26 17.60 3.08
N THR A 110 16.96 17.76 4.20
CA THR A 110 16.57 17.18 5.50
C THR A 110 16.16 18.25 6.51
N SER A 111 15.74 17.81 7.70
CA SER A 111 15.82 18.59 8.93
C SER A 111 17.26 19.01 9.25
N ASP A 112 17.42 19.94 10.20
CA ASP A 112 18.75 20.37 10.67
C ASP A 112 19.45 19.25 11.44
N ASN A 113 20.76 19.14 11.22
CA ASN A 113 21.63 18.14 11.85
C ASN A 113 21.09 16.69 11.71
N PRO A 114 20.84 16.19 10.48
CA PRO A 114 20.31 14.84 10.30
C PRO A 114 21.34 13.78 10.70
N HIS A 115 20.86 12.63 11.14
CA HIS A 115 21.71 11.50 11.49
C HIS A 115 22.14 10.67 10.27
N ARG A 116 23.20 9.88 10.47
CA ARG A 116 23.83 9.05 9.41
C ARG A 116 22.83 8.17 8.66
N ARG A 117 21.82 7.63 9.34
CA ARG A 117 20.78 6.79 8.73
C ARG A 117 19.94 7.58 7.72
N THR A 118 19.48 8.77 8.10
CA THR A 118 18.71 9.67 7.23
C THR A 118 19.56 10.18 6.08
N ILE A 119 20.83 10.49 6.31
CA ILE A 119 21.76 10.91 5.24
C ILE A 119 21.94 9.79 4.20
N LYS A 120 22.09 8.53 4.64
CA LYS A 120 22.16 7.37 3.73
C LYS A 120 20.86 7.24 2.93
N PHE A 121 19.71 7.31 3.60
CA PHE A 121 18.41 7.28 2.96
C PHE A 121 18.25 8.38 1.89
N CYS A 122 18.68 9.62 2.16
CA CYS A 122 18.61 10.71 1.18
C CYS A 122 19.53 10.47 -0.03
N ARG A 123 20.70 9.85 0.17
CA ARG A 123 21.62 9.49 -0.92
C ARG A 123 21.05 8.37 -1.79
N GLU A 124 20.43 7.37 -1.16
CA GLU A 124 19.72 6.30 -1.87
C GLU A 124 18.53 6.87 -2.65
N LEU A 125 17.75 7.75 -2.04
CA LEU A 125 16.61 8.40 -2.70
C LEU A 125 17.03 9.25 -3.90
N LYS A 126 18.15 9.98 -3.78
CA LYS A 126 18.76 10.70 -4.90
C LYS A 126 19.07 9.76 -6.07
N GLN A 127 19.50 8.53 -5.81
CA GLN A 127 19.85 7.57 -6.86
C GLN A 127 18.61 6.96 -7.52
N SER A 128 17.48 6.87 -6.81
CA SER A 128 16.22 6.34 -7.35
C SER A 128 15.47 7.32 -8.24
N ILE A 129 15.59 8.63 -8.00
CA ILE A 129 14.85 9.66 -8.74
C ILE A 129 15.78 10.35 -9.74
N PRO A 130 15.44 10.39 -11.04
CA PRO A 130 16.24 11.10 -12.04
C PRO A 130 16.28 12.60 -11.72
N ASP A 131 17.41 13.24 -12.03
CA ASP A 131 17.63 14.69 -11.85
C ASP A 131 17.38 15.23 -10.42
N ALA A 132 17.40 14.35 -9.42
CA ALA A 132 17.34 14.73 -8.01
C ALA A 132 18.71 15.17 -7.48
N GLU A 133 18.71 16.19 -6.62
CA GLU A 133 19.90 16.69 -5.94
C GLU A 133 19.70 16.74 -4.43
N PHE A 134 20.55 16.04 -3.69
CA PHE A 134 20.58 16.12 -2.24
C PHE A 134 21.46 17.28 -1.78
N ARG A 135 20.89 18.21 -1.02
CA ARG A 135 21.61 19.34 -0.41
C ARG A 135 21.33 19.48 1.08
N TRP A 136 22.34 19.99 1.78
CA TRP A 136 22.23 20.30 3.20
C TRP A 136 21.47 21.59 3.41
N ARG A 137 20.56 21.59 4.39
CA ARG A 137 19.80 22.79 4.78
C ARG A 137 20.66 23.86 5.45
N ASN A 138 21.78 23.49 6.06
CA ASN A 138 22.71 24.39 6.74
C ASN A 138 22.04 25.36 7.75
N ARG A 139 21.07 24.89 8.54
CA ARG A 139 20.31 25.72 9.50
C ARG A 139 19.53 26.88 8.85
N SER A 140 19.30 26.81 7.54
CA SER A 140 18.43 27.73 6.83
C SER A 140 16.98 27.46 7.18
N ARG A 141 16.20 28.54 7.33
CA ARG A 141 14.75 28.42 7.45
C ARG A 141 14.18 27.82 6.15
N ILE A 142 13.08 27.08 6.27
CA ILE A 142 12.44 26.43 5.12
C ILE A 142 12.08 27.45 4.04
N LYS A 143 11.52 28.61 4.41
CA LYS A 143 11.18 29.70 3.47
C LYS A 143 12.38 30.13 2.61
N LYS A 144 13.54 30.37 3.24
CA LYS A 144 14.78 30.71 2.53
C LYS A 144 15.27 29.57 1.63
N THR A 145 15.06 28.32 2.05
CA THR A 145 15.47 27.15 1.25
C THR A 145 14.60 27.02 0.01
N VAL A 146 13.30 27.32 0.13
CA VAL A 146 12.35 27.36 -0.99
C VAL A 146 12.70 28.49 -1.96
N GLU A 147 12.95 29.70 -1.47
CA GLU A 147 13.39 30.83 -2.30
C GLU A 147 14.66 30.47 -3.10
N GLN A 148 15.67 29.92 -2.43
CA GLN A 148 16.90 29.45 -3.09
C GLN A 148 16.66 28.30 -4.08
N ALA A 149 15.66 27.46 -3.85
CA ALA A 149 15.32 26.38 -4.76
C ALA A 149 14.70 26.94 -6.05
N VAL A 150 13.81 27.92 -5.92
CA VAL A 150 13.20 28.64 -7.06
C VAL A 150 14.29 29.37 -7.86
N GLU A 151 15.19 30.10 -7.19
CA GLU A 151 16.33 30.79 -7.84
C GLU A 151 17.26 29.84 -8.62
N ARG A 152 17.39 28.60 -8.15
CA ARG A 152 18.22 27.55 -8.79
C ARG A 152 17.47 26.73 -9.83
N GLY A 153 16.20 27.04 -10.09
CA GLY A 153 15.36 26.37 -11.08
C GLY A 153 15.01 24.93 -10.72
N TYR A 154 14.83 24.61 -9.43
CA TYR A 154 14.19 23.33 -9.05
C TYR A 154 12.69 23.43 -9.27
N SER A 155 12.07 22.36 -9.78
CA SER A 155 10.61 22.25 -9.89
C SER A 155 9.99 21.87 -8.57
N ASP A 156 10.70 21.08 -7.76
CA ASP A 156 10.14 20.43 -6.58
C ASP A 156 11.14 20.42 -5.43
N ILE A 157 10.63 20.44 -4.20
CA ILE A 157 11.42 20.24 -2.99
C ILE A 157 10.82 19.12 -2.14
N ALA A 158 11.67 18.16 -1.76
CA ALA A 158 11.37 17.12 -0.80
C ALA A 158 12.12 17.38 0.51
N ILE A 159 11.38 17.50 1.61
CA ILE A 159 11.92 17.69 2.95
C ILE A 159 11.71 16.39 3.74
N ILE A 160 12.82 15.76 4.09
CA ILE A 160 12.84 14.53 4.90
C ILE A 160 13.05 14.90 6.35
N ASN A 161 12.10 14.53 7.20
CA ASN A 161 12.23 14.67 8.64
C ASN A 161 12.60 13.34 9.29
N GLU A 162 13.38 13.42 10.35
CA GLU A 162 13.70 12.27 11.19
C GLU A 162 13.07 12.38 12.58
N ASP A 163 12.74 11.24 13.16
CA ASP A 163 12.43 11.10 14.58
C ASP A 163 13.28 9.97 15.18
N ARG A 164 13.80 10.16 16.39
CA ARG A 164 14.67 9.19 17.09
C ARG A 164 15.76 8.56 16.19
N ARG A 165 16.43 9.36 15.36
CA ARG A 165 17.48 8.94 14.42
C ARG A 165 17.01 8.04 13.25
N HIS A 166 15.72 8.04 12.96
CA HIS A 166 15.10 7.29 11.88
C HIS A 166 14.31 8.25 10.98
N PRO A 167 14.44 8.18 9.64
CA PRO A 167 13.60 8.95 8.74
C PRO A 167 12.14 8.56 8.98
N SER A 168 11.26 9.55 9.15
CA SER A 168 9.87 9.34 9.58
C SER A 168 8.84 10.04 8.70
N LYS A 169 9.09 11.29 8.31
CA LYS A 169 8.15 12.07 7.50
C LYS A 169 8.79 12.48 6.19
N PHE A 170 8.00 12.41 5.14
CA PHE A 170 8.35 12.82 3.80
C PHE A 170 7.37 13.91 3.37
N VAL A 171 7.87 15.12 3.16
CA VAL A 171 7.05 16.26 2.72
C VAL A 171 7.52 16.66 1.34
N VAL A 172 6.63 16.61 0.36
CA VAL A 172 6.90 17.08 -1.01
C VAL A 172 6.11 18.35 -1.24
N GLN A 173 6.77 19.34 -1.83
CA GLN A 173 6.11 20.56 -2.27
C GLN A 173 6.53 20.82 -3.72
N PHE A 174 5.52 20.92 -4.60
CA PHE A 174 5.69 21.42 -5.95
C PHE A 174 5.95 22.92 -5.88
N LEU A 175 7.11 23.34 -6.39
CA LEU A 175 7.51 24.73 -6.47
C LEU A 175 6.97 25.27 -7.79
N LYS A 176 5.76 25.82 -7.74
CA LYS A 176 5.23 26.54 -8.89
C LYS A 176 6.23 27.60 -9.33
N ARG A 177 6.40 27.67 -10.65
CA ARG A 177 7.12 28.72 -11.33
C ARG A 177 6.39 30.04 -11.05
N LEU A 178 6.71 30.70 -9.93
CA LEU A 178 6.32 32.08 -9.61
C LEU A 178 7.07 33.04 -10.54
N LEU A 179 6.82 32.93 -11.85
CA LEU A 179 7.31 33.83 -12.89
C LEU A 179 6.19 34.68 -13.49
N ALA A 180 5.02 34.77 -12.83
CA ALA A 180 3.88 35.56 -13.33
C ALA A 180 3.51 36.81 -12.49
N ASP A 181 3.81 36.90 -11.19
CA ASP A 181 3.22 37.97 -10.34
C ASP A 181 4.23 38.89 -9.61
N SER A 182 5.37 39.20 -10.23
CA SER A 182 6.27 40.25 -9.73
C SER A 182 6.65 41.26 -10.81
N ARG A 183 5.63 41.84 -11.46
CA ARG A 183 5.70 43.12 -12.18
C ARG A 183 4.37 43.87 -12.05
N ALA A 184 4.19 44.55 -10.92
CA ALA A 184 3.38 45.76 -10.77
C ALA A 184 4.02 46.61 -9.67
#